data_AF-A0A1I7W6X3-F1
#
_entry.id   AF-A0A1I7W6X3-F1
#
_cell.length_a   1.000
_cell.length_b   1.000
_cell.length_c   1.000
_cell.angle_alpha   90.00
_cell.angle_beta   90.00
_cell.angle_gamma   90.00
#
_symmetry.space_group_name_H-M   'P 1'
#
loop_
_entity.id
_entity.type
_entity.pdbx_description
1 polymer ?
#
loop_
_entity_poly.entity_id
_entity_poly.type
_entity_poly.pdbx_seq_one_letter_code
_entity_poly.pdbx_strand_id
1 'polypeptide(L)'
;MDGRTKRDAVYLPEVATEQGSLEKLFIQGWDHRTTINNLIEKGGYRGMIDETFRMTIQVTRFQSSKVNLTYEDYIHYKRGHH
;
A
#
# COMPACT_ATOMS: atom_id res chain seq x y z
N MET A 1 -28.34 -6.79 11.14
CA MET A 1 -28.39 -6.30 9.74
C MET A 1 -27.32 -5.25 9.63
N ASP A 2 -26.09 -5.63 9.26
CA ASP A 2 -24.98 -4.69 9.24
C ASP A 2 -25.21 -3.64 8.15
N GLY A 3 -25.41 -2.39 8.59
CA GLY A 3 -25.45 -1.24 7.71
C GLY A 3 -24.19 -1.20 6.86
N ARG A 4 -24.34 -0.81 5.58
CA ARG A 4 -23.27 -0.69 4.58
C ARG A 4 -22.06 0.02 5.17
N THR A 5 -21.12 -0.76 5.70
CA THR A 5 -19.82 -0.29 6.15
C THR A 5 -19.00 -0.17 4.89
N LYS A 6 -18.80 1.06 4.42
CA LYS A 6 -17.85 1.32 3.35
C LYS A 6 -16.47 0.89 3.85
N ARG A 7 -15.83 -0.04 3.15
CA ARG A 7 -14.51 -0.57 3.49
C ARG A 7 -13.52 -0.10 2.44
N ASP A 8 -12.62 0.78 2.85
CA ASP A 8 -11.53 1.29 2.04
C ASP A 8 -10.21 0.94 2.73
N ALA A 9 -9.19 0.54 1.97
CA ALA A 9 -7.86 0.23 2.48
C ALA A 9 -6.78 0.72 1.53
N VAL A 10 -5.62 1.08 2.09
CA VAL A 10 -4.50 1.66 1.33
C VAL A 10 -3.20 1.00 1.75
N TYR A 11 -2.36 0.63 0.78
CA TYR A 11 -0.95 0.35 0.97
C TYR A 11 -0.14 1.39 0.21
N LEU A 12 0.97 1.81 0.80
CA LEU A 12 1.95 2.63 0.09
C LEU A 12 2.69 1.77 -0.95
N PRO A 13 3.17 2.35 -2.05
CA PRO A 13 3.82 1.62 -3.15
C PRO A 13 4.98 0.72 -2.70
N GLU A 14 5.75 1.16 -1.70
CA GLU A 14 6.86 0.37 -1.14
C GLU A 14 6.39 -0.92 -0.46
N VAL A 15 5.20 -0.95 0.14
CA VAL A 15 4.73 -2.10 0.94
C VAL A 15 4.55 -3.34 0.05
N ALA A 16 3.96 -3.19 -1.13
CA ALA A 16 3.78 -4.31 -2.06
C ALA A 16 5.13 -4.82 -2.60
N THR A 17 6.14 -3.95 -2.68
CA THR A 17 7.47 -4.29 -3.20
C THR A 17 8.32 -4.98 -2.13
N GLU A 18 8.22 -4.54 -0.87
CA GLU A 18 9.03 -4.99 0.25
C GLU A 18 8.50 -6.27 0.93
N GLN A 19 7.18 -6.46 1.00
CA GLN A 19 6.55 -7.53 1.80
C GLN A 19 6.59 -8.93 1.14
N GLY A 20 7.57 -9.20 0.29
CA GLY A 20 7.71 -10.49 -0.40
C GLY A 20 7.60 -11.69 0.54
N SER A 21 6.89 -12.74 0.10
CA SER A 21 6.59 -13.91 0.92
C SER A 21 7.86 -14.54 1.50
N LEU A 22 7.90 -14.68 2.82
CA LEU A 22 9.02 -15.26 3.58
C LEU A 22 9.25 -16.76 3.35
N GLU A 23 8.48 -17.42 2.48
CA GLU A 23 8.75 -18.79 2.07
C GLU A 23 9.46 -18.81 0.71
N LYS A 24 10.71 -19.30 0.73
CA LYS A 24 11.68 -19.47 -0.37
C LYS A 24 12.48 -18.22 -0.74
N LEU A 25 13.65 -18.07 -0.10
CA LEU A 25 15.01 -17.75 -0.61
C LEU A 25 15.21 -16.75 -1.79
N PHE A 26 14.18 -16.09 -2.28
CA PHE A 26 14.13 -15.10 -3.34
C PHE A 26 13.08 -14.10 -2.87
N ILE A 27 13.51 -12.93 -2.42
CA ILE A 27 12.59 -11.86 -2.02
C ILE A 27 11.89 -11.37 -3.29
N GLN A 28 10.71 -11.92 -3.57
CA GLN A 28 9.83 -11.44 -4.63
C GLN A 28 8.65 -10.76 -3.96
N GLY A 29 8.50 -9.45 -4.19
CA GLY A 29 7.36 -8.66 -3.70
C GLY A 29 6.00 -9.26 -4.13
N TRP A 30 4.91 -8.74 -3.55
CA TRP A 30 3.58 -9.21 -3.89
C TRP A 30 3.23 -8.91 -5.34
N ASP A 31 2.64 -9.91 -6.01
CA ASP A 31 1.96 -9.68 -7.27
C ASP A 31 0.66 -8.87 -7.07
N HIS A 32 0.06 -8.44 -8.17
CA HIS A 32 -1.14 -7.61 -8.13
C HIS A 32 -2.29 -8.28 -7.37
N ARG A 33 -2.43 -9.60 -7.52
CA ARG A 33 -3.53 -10.37 -6.95
C ARG A 33 -3.38 -10.53 -5.44
N THR A 34 -2.17 -10.85 -4.99
CA THR A 34 -1.80 -10.94 -3.57
C THR A 34 -1.95 -9.59 -2.89
N THR A 35 -1.52 -8.51 -3.56
CA THR A 35 -1.68 -7.14 -3.06
C THR A 35 -3.16 -6.79 -2.83
N ILE A 36 -4.03 -7.13 -3.77
CA ILE A 36 -5.48 -6.91 -3.66
C ILE A 36 -6.07 -7.73 -2.50
N ASN A 37 -5.71 -9.01 -2.37
CA ASN A 37 -6.22 -9.86 -1.28
C ASN A 37 -5.82 -9.28 0.09
N ASN A 38 -4.55 -8.90 0.24
CA ASN A 38 -4.06 -8.30 1.48
C ASN A 38 -4.73 -6.95 1.79
N LEU A 39 -5.05 -6.14 0.76
CA LEU A 39 -5.82 -4.90 0.93
C LEU A 39 -7.25 -5.18 1.42
N ILE A 40 -7.91 -6.19 0.85
CA ILE A 40 -9.28 -6.58 1.23
C ILE A 40 -9.31 -7.03 2.69
N GLU A 41 -8.35 -7.87 3.10
CA GLU A 41 -8.22 -8.32 4.49
C GLU A 41 -7.89 -7.17 5.44
N LYS A 42 -6.98 -6.27 5.03
CA LYS A 42 -6.65 -5.04 5.77
C LYS A 42 -7.87 -4.11 5.94
N GLY A 43 -8.75 -4.06 4.94
CA GLY A 43 -10.03 -3.36 5.00
C GLY A 43 -11.08 -4.02 5.90
N GLY A 44 -10.73 -5.12 6.57
CA GLY A 44 -11.58 -5.82 7.54
C GLY A 44 -12.54 -6.84 6.92
N TYR A 45 -12.41 -7.17 5.63
CA TYR A 45 -13.20 -8.25 5.02
C TYR A 45 -12.56 -9.61 5.35
N ARG A 46 -13.36 -10.53 5.90
CA ARG A 46 -12.92 -11.89 6.30
C ARG A 46 -13.65 -13.01 5.55
N GLY A 47 -14.39 -12.66 4.49
CA GLY A 47 -15.10 -13.64 3.67
C GLY A 47 -14.18 -14.29 2.63
N MET A 48 -14.72 -15.22 1.85
CA MET A 48 -14.02 -15.80 0.71
C MET A 48 -13.74 -14.71 -0.35
N ILE A 49 -12.52 -14.71 -0.90
CA ILE A 49 -12.09 -13.81 -1.96
C ILE A 49 -11.87 -14.63 -3.23
N ASP A 50 -12.92 -14.77 -4.04
CA ASP A 50 -12.84 -15.42 -5.36
C ASP A 50 -12.53 -14.40 -6.48
N GLU A 51 -12.38 -14.89 -7.72
CA GLU A 51 -12.08 -14.04 -8.88
C GLU A 51 -13.24 -13.08 -9.18
N THR A 52 -14.48 -13.58 -9.11
CA THR A 52 -15.68 -12.78 -9.37
C THR A 52 -15.79 -11.61 -8.40
N PHE A 53 -15.54 -11.83 -7.11
CA PHE A 53 -15.52 -10.80 -6.08
C PHE A 53 -14.41 -9.78 -6.36
N ARG A 54 -13.20 -10.23 -6.73
CA ARG A 54 -12.10 -9.34 -7.09
C ARG A 54 -12.42 -8.44 -8.29
N MET A 55 -13.28 -8.86 -9.22
CA MET A 55 -13.72 -8.00 -10.32
C MET A 55 -14.73 -6.92 -9.89
N THR A 56 -15.36 -7.05 -8.72
CA THR A 56 -16.36 -6.08 -8.23
C THR A 56 -15.75 -4.89 -7.47
N ILE A 57 -14.50 -4.99 -7.03
CA ILE A 57 -13.87 -3.96 -6.20
C ILE A 57 -13.33 -2.81 -7.06
N GLN A 58 -13.41 -1.60 -6.52
CA GLN A 58 -12.76 -0.44 -7.14
C GLN A 58 -11.31 -0.33 -6.66
N VAL A 59 -10.36 -0.35 -7.60
CA VAL A 59 -8.93 -0.25 -7.29
C VAL A 59 -8.40 1.09 -7.78
N THR A 60 -7.69 1.79 -6.90
CA THR A 60 -6.90 2.98 -7.27
C THR A 60 -5.42 2.68 -7.10
N ARG A 61 -4.62 2.96 -8.13
CA ARG A 61 -3.16 2.86 -8.09
C ARG A 61 -2.57 4.26 -8.01
N PHE A 62 -1.60 4.44 -7.14
CA PHE A 62 -0.86 5.68 -7.00
C PHE A 62 0.64 5.41 -6.89
N GLN A 63 1.42 6.44 -7.14
CA GLN A 63 2.87 6.45 -6.98
C GLN A 63 3.24 7.47 -5.91
N SER A 64 4.35 7.24 -5.21
CA SER A 64 4.87 8.17 -4.20
C SER A 64 6.38 8.30 -4.33
N SER A 65 6.88 9.52 -4.13
CA SER A 65 8.29 9.78 -3.90
C SER A 65 8.49 10.32 -2.49
N LYS A 66 9.61 9.97 -1.86
CA LYS A 66 10.02 10.50 -0.57
C LYS A 66 11.28 11.33 -0.78
N VAL A 67 11.25 12.58 -0.33
CA VAL A 67 12.43 13.46 -0.29
C VAL A 67 12.75 13.71 1.16
N ASN A 68 14.01 13.49 1.54
CA ASN A 68 14.48 13.72 2.90
C ASN A 68 15.53 14.83 2.87
N LEU A 69 15.53 15.67 3.90
CA LEU A 69 16.50 16.74 4.09
C LEU A 69 17.06 16.60 5.50
N THR A 70 18.38 16.68 5.64
CA THR A 70 18.96 16.73 6.99
C THR A 70 18.59 18.06 7.64
N TYR A 71 18.64 18.11 8.97
CA TYR A 71 18.37 19.36 9.69
C TYR A 71 19.37 20.47 9.31
N GLU A 72 20.63 20.11 9.09
CA GLU A 72 21.69 21.04 8.69
C GLU A 72 21.39 21.65 7.31
N ASP A 73 21.07 20.80 6.33
CA ASP A 73 20.70 21.24 4.98
C ASP A 73 19.46 22.15 5.00
N TYR A 74 18.48 21.85 5.86
CA TYR A 74 17.29 22.69 6.05
C TYR A 74 17.63 24.09 6.56
N ILE A 75 18.52 24.20 7.55
CA ILE A 75 18.96 25.48 8.09
C ILE A 75 19.75 26.28 7.05
N HIS A 76 20.61 25.63 6.27
CA HIS A 76 21.33 26.26 5.17
C HIS A 76 20.39 26.78 4.09
N TYR A 77 19.42 25.97 3.66
CA TYR A 77 18.37 26.37 2.72
C TYR A 77 17.60 27.59 3.21
N LYS A 78 17.13 27.57 4.47
CA LYS A 78 16.36 28.67 5.05
C LYS A 78 17.17 29.97 5.16
N ARG A 79 18.46 29.88 5.46
CA ARG A 79 19.35 31.06 5.59
C ARG A 79 19.74 31.66 4.24
N GLY A 80 19.84 30.87 3.17
CA GLY A 80 20.15 31.33 1.82
C GLY A 80 18.97 31.97 1.06
N HIS A 81 17.75 31.87 1.59
CA HIS A 81 16.53 32.46 1.03
C HIS A 81 16.05 33.75 1.73
N HIS A 82 16.96 34.44 2.42
CA HIS A 82 16.75 35.79 2.97
C HIS A 82 17.61 36.82 2.25
#